data_AF-A0A1B9XX58-F1
#
_entry.id   AF-A0A1B9XX58-F1
#
_cell.length_a   1.000
_cell.length_b   1.000
_cell.length_c   1.000
_cell.angle_alpha   90.00
_cell.angle_beta   90.00
_cell.angle_gamma   90.00
#
_symmetry.space_group_name_H-M   'P 1'
#
loop_
_entity.id
_entity.type
_entity.pdbx_description
1 polymer ?
#
loop_
_entity_poly.entity_id
_entity_poly.type
_entity_poly.pdbx_seq_one_letter_code
_entity_poly.pdbx_strand_id
1 'polypeptide(L)'
;MKYEILQSNNYYHIFNKGNNGENIFIEDVNYIYFLKLLKKYVNPIANVLSYCLLKNHFHLLVQIKEVAEEKKVSKSFSNLFNSYSKSINKKYNRSGSLFRDRFKRIKVEEEVYLKKLIIYINLNPIYHQFVTSLNDYKHSSYLSLISEKSTLLKREEVLFLFENKENFIHHLTYKKLEFDEKLAELVLE
;
A
#
# COMPACT_ATOMS: atom_id res chain seq x y z
N MET A 1 11.52 12.20 16.84
CA MET A 1 10.24 11.47 16.70
C MET A 1 10.41 10.03 17.17
N LYS A 2 9.70 9.63 18.23
CA LYS A 2 9.45 8.21 18.51
C LYS A 2 8.48 7.73 17.44
N TYR A 3 8.86 6.73 16.66
CA TYR A 3 7.97 6.16 15.67
C TYR A 3 7.04 5.16 16.33
N GLU A 4 5.80 5.08 15.84
CA GLU A 4 4.84 4.06 16.26
C GLU A 4 5.48 2.67 16.16
N ILE A 5 5.37 1.86 17.21
CA ILE A 5 5.84 0.48 17.18
C ILE A 5 4.79 -0.34 16.43
N LEU A 6 5.23 -1.19 15.50
CA LEU A 6 4.33 -2.10 14.80
C LEU A 6 4.01 -3.27 15.73
N GLN A 7 2.81 -3.26 16.30
CA GLN A 7 2.32 -4.23 17.27
C GLN A 7 1.45 -5.27 16.60
N SER A 8 1.48 -6.49 17.11
CA SER A 8 0.63 -7.59 16.66
C SER A 8 -0.87 -7.24 16.75
N ASN A 9 -1.66 -7.85 15.87
CA ASN A 9 -3.13 -7.72 15.76
C ASN A 9 -3.64 -6.29 15.47
N ASN A 10 -2.76 -5.36 15.14
CA ASN A 10 -3.13 -3.99 14.78
C ASN A 10 -2.98 -3.76 13.27
N TYR A 11 -3.81 -2.83 12.77
CA TYR A 11 -3.77 -2.36 11.39
C TYR A 11 -2.86 -1.15 11.26
N TYR A 12 -2.11 -1.09 10.16
CA TYR A 12 -1.23 0.03 9.86
C TYR A 12 -1.31 0.42 8.39
N HIS A 13 -1.41 1.73 8.17
CA HIS A 13 -1.08 2.35 6.89
C HIS A 13 0.44 2.53 6.81
N ILE A 14 1.08 1.84 5.88
CA ILE A 14 2.51 1.95 5.63
C ILE A 14 2.73 2.58 4.26
N PHE A 15 3.50 3.66 4.22
CA PHE A 15 3.73 4.39 2.99
C PHE A 15 5.11 5.04 2.98
N ASN A 16 5.62 5.26 1.78
CA ASN A 16 6.80 6.07 1.56
C ASN A 16 6.79 6.64 0.13
N LYS A 17 7.62 7.65 -0.11
CA LYS A 17 7.84 8.28 -1.40
C LYS A 17 9.31 8.30 -1.77
N GLY A 18 9.58 8.54 -3.05
CA GLY A 18 10.91 8.72 -3.58
C GLY A 18 11.61 9.90 -2.92
N ASN A 19 12.92 9.74 -2.71
CA ASN A 19 13.76 10.85 -2.30
C ASN A 19 13.66 11.95 -3.39
N ASN A 20 13.58 13.22 -2.97
CA ASN A 20 13.36 14.35 -3.89
C ASN A 20 12.18 14.22 -4.88
N GLY A 21 11.17 13.38 -4.55
CA GLY A 21 10.02 13.16 -5.43
C GLY A 21 10.30 12.30 -6.66
N GLU A 22 11.48 11.66 -6.72
CA GLU A 22 11.88 10.82 -7.85
C GLU A 22 11.01 9.56 -7.99
N ASN A 23 10.97 9.02 -9.20
CA ASN A 23 10.30 7.75 -9.46
C ASN A 23 11.03 6.61 -8.75
N ILE A 24 10.29 5.87 -7.94
CA ILE A 24 10.73 4.63 -7.29
C ILE A 24 10.37 3.41 -8.14
N PHE A 25 9.33 3.50 -8.98
CA PHE A 25 9.00 2.52 -10.01
C PHE A 25 9.20 3.15 -11.39
N ILE A 26 10.25 2.74 -12.07
CA ILE A 26 10.69 3.30 -13.36
C ILE A 26 10.03 2.56 -14.52
N GLU A 27 9.86 1.24 -14.40
CA GLU A 27 9.22 0.38 -15.40
C GLU A 27 8.42 -0.75 -14.74
N ASP A 28 7.60 -1.45 -15.54
CA ASP A 28 6.70 -2.52 -15.09
C ASP A 28 7.35 -3.59 -14.21
N VAL A 29 8.57 -4.01 -14.58
CA VAL A 29 9.27 -5.06 -13.82
C VAL A 29 9.63 -4.62 -12.40
N ASN A 30 9.71 -3.31 -12.12
CA ASN A 30 9.95 -2.81 -10.78
C ASN A 30 8.75 -3.03 -9.87
N TYR A 31 7.53 -2.85 -10.37
CA TYR A 31 6.30 -3.11 -9.60
C TYR A 31 6.19 -4.59 -9.26
N ILE A 32 6.45 -5.46 -10.24
CA ILE A 32 6.44 -6.91 -10.05
C ILE A 32 7.50 -7.31 -9.02
N TYR A 33 8.70 -6.74 -9.09
CA TYR A 33 9.76 -7.04 -8.13
C TYR A 33 9.40 -6.58 -6.71
N PHE A 34 8.80 -5.39 -6.55
CA PHE A 34 8.34 -4.92 -5.25
C PHE A 34 7.31 -5.89 -4.63
N LEU A 35 6.32 -6.33 -5.40
CA LEU A 35 5.32 -7.31 -4.94
C LEU A 35 5.94 -8.67 -4.61
N LYS A 36 6.99 -9.10 -5.34
CA LYS A 36 7.77 -10.30 -4.98
C LYS A 36 8.46 -10.13 -3.62
N LEU A 37 9.02 -8.95 -3.32
CA LEU A 37 9.63 -8.68 -2.02
C LEU A 37 8.58 -8.54 -0.91
N LEU A 38 7.41 -7.99 -1.21
CA LEU A 38 6.25 -7.97 -0.30
C LEU A 38 5.86 -9.39 0.10
N LYS A 39 5.69 -10.28 -0.90
CA LYS A 39 5.45 -11.71 -0.69
C LYS A 39 6.53 -12.36 0.17
N LYS A 40 7.79 -12.04 -0.07
CA LYS A 40 8.92 -12.67 0.62
C LYS A 40 9.06 -12.22 2.07
N TYR A 41 8.94 -10.92 2.34
CA TYR A 41 9.32 -10.36 3.64
C TYR A 41 8.13 -9.93 4.49
N VAL A 42 7.03 -9.48 3.89
CA VAL A 42 5.89 -8.91 4.62
C VAL A 42 4.77 -9.92 4.80
N ASN A 43 4.37 -10.65 3.75
CA ASN A 43 3.31 -11.66 3.87
C ASN A 43 3.52 -12.74 4.95
N PRO A 44 4.76 -13.12 5.35
CA PRO A 44 4.95 -14.01 6.50
C PRO A 44 4.49 -13.39 7.83
N ILE A 45 4.72 -12.09 8.02
CA ILE A 45 4.50 -11.38 9.30
C ILE A 45 3.25 -10.51 9.34
N ALA A 46 2.64 -10.24 8.18
CA ALA A 46 1.46 -9.39 8.07
C ALA A 46 0.49 -9.89 7.00
N ASN A 47 -0.79 -9.64 7.23
CA ASN A 47 -1.85 -9.75 6.25
C ASN A 47 -1.91 -8.44 5.45
N VAL A 48 -1.97 -8.52 4.12
CA VAL A 48 -2.11 -7.33 3.26
C VAL A 48 -3.58 -7.20 2.87
N LEU A 49 -4.19 -6.07 3.19
CA LEU A 49 -5.61 -5.80 2.88
C LEU A 49 -5.71 -5.03 1.56
N SER A 50 -4.93 -3.97 1.40
CA SER A 50 -4.98 -3.07 0.25
C SER A 50 -3.60 -2.53 -0.08
N TYR A 51 -3.34 -2.22 -1.35
CA TYR A 51 -2.13 -1.51 -1.77
C TYR A 51 -2.36 -0.67 -3.02
N CYS A 52 -1.53 0.36 -3.19
CA CYS A 52 -1.36 1.06 -4.45
C CYS A 52 0.10 1.49 -4.61
N LEU A 53 0.69 1.14 -5.75
CA LEU A 53 2.06 1.48 -6.10
C LEU A 53 2.00 2.52 -7.23
N LEU A 54 2.40 3.75 -6.96
CA LEU A 54 2.47 4.87 -7.91
C LEU A 54 3.92 5.18 -8.25
N LYS A 55 4.20 5.84 -9.38
CA LYS A 55 5.58 6.01 -9.89
C LYS A 55 6.57 6.49 -8.82
N ASN A 56 6.19 7.47 -8.00
CA ASN A 56 7.07 8.08 -6.99
C ASN A 56 6.68 7.75 -5.53
N HIS A 57 5.65 6.96 -5.26
CA HIS A 57 5.28 6.61 -3.89
C HIS A 57 4.39 5.36 -3.83
N PHE A 58 4.18 4.82 -2.64
CA PHE A 58 3.29 3.67 -2.46
C PHE A 58 2.50 3.77 -1.16
N HIS A 59 1.38 3.04 -1.12
CA HIS A 59 0.58 2.80 0.07
C HIS A 59 0.34 1.30 0.26
N LEU A 60 0.49 0.83 1.50
CA LEU A 60 0.14 -0.51 1.95
C LEU A 60 -0.77 -0.38 3.16
N LEU A 61 -1.85 -1.14 3.19
CA LEU A 61 -2.64 -1.37 4.39
C LEU A 61 -2.43 -2.80 4.84
N VAL A 62 -1.89 -2.96 6.04
CA VAL A 62 -1.52 -4.27 6.60
C VAL A 62 -2.10 -4.46 7.99
N GLN A 63 -2.36 -5.70 8.35
CA GLN A 63 -2.57 -6.13 9.73
C GLN A 63 -1.37 -6.98 10.17
N ILE A 64 -0.72 -6.62 11.27
CA ILE A 64 0.41 -7.42 11.79
C ILE A 64 -0.15 -8.70 12.42
N LYS A 65 0.39 -9.86 12.05
CA LYS A 65 -0.08 -11.14 12.58
C LYS A 65 0.40 -11.33 14.02
N GLU A 66 -0.39 -12.03 14.83
CA GLU A 66 -0.06 -12.37 16.21
C GLU A 66 1.33 -12.98 16.39
N VAL A 67 1.68 -13.93 15.51
CA VAL A 67 2.95 -14.68 15.53
C VAL A 67 4.21 -13.85 15.22
N ALA A 68 4.05 -12.56 14.92
CA ALA A 68 5.17 -11.71 14.53
C ALA A 68 5.78 -11.00 15.75
N GLU A 69 6.99 -11.40 16.15
CA GLU A 69 7.76 -10.64 17.16
C GLU A 69 8.04 -9.21 16.66
N GLU A 70 7.82 -8.20 17.50
CA GLU A 70 7.89 -6.77 17.12
C GLU A 70 9.21 -6.38 16.43
N LYS A 71 10.35 -6.88 16.94
CA LYS A 71 11.67 -6.66 16.34
C LYS A 71 11.78 -7.28 14.95
N LYS A 72 11.13 -8.42 14.71
CA LYS A 72 11.10 -9.10 13.41
C LYS A 72 10.22 -8.34 12.41
N VAL A 73 9.11 -7.73 12.85
CA VAL A 73 8.21 -6.94 11.99
C VAL A 73 8.95 -5.78 11.33
N SER A 74 9.58 -4.90 12.13
CA SER A 74 10.32 -3.76 11.59
C SER A 74 11.49 -4.18 10.70
N LYS A 75 12.14 -5.30 11.05
CA LYS A 75 13.24 -5.86 10.25
C LYS A 75 12.75 -6.38 8.90
N SER A 76 11.59 -7.02 8.84
CA SER A 76 10.98 -7.50 7.59
C SER A 76 10.68 -6.37 6.60
N PHE A 77 10.04 -5.29 7.06
CA PHE A 77 9.84 -4.10 6.22
C PHE A 77 11.17 -3.49 5.77
N SER A 78 12.13 -3.38 6.69
CA SER A 78 13.48 -2.88 6.37
C SER A 78 14.17 -3.74 5.31
N ASN A 79 14.05 -5.06 5.38
CA ASN A 79 14.61 -5.98 4.40
C ASN A 79 13.98 -5.81 3.01
N LEU A 80 12.65 -5.60 2.94
CA LEU A 80 11.95 -5.28 1.69
C LEU A 80 12.52 -4.00 1.07
N PHE A 81 12.48 -2.88 1.80
CA PHE A 81 12.88 -1.59 1.27
C PHE A 81 14.37 -1.57 0.88
N ASN A 82 15.25 -2.13 1.73
CA ASN A 82 16.67 -2.22 1.43
C ASN A 82 16.96 -3.09 0.20
N SER A 83 16.29 -4.23 0.05
CA SER A 83 16.45 -5.10 -1.12
C SER A 83 16.00 -4.38 -2.38
N TYR A 84 14.86 -3.69 -2.31
CA TYR A 84 14.31 -2.93 -3.43
C TYR A 84 15.23 -1.78 -3.84
N SER A 85 15.64 -0.91 -2.90
CA SER A 85 16.53 0.22 -3.16
C SER A 85 17.86 -0.23 -3.76
N LYS A 86 18.47 -1.30 -3.24
CA LYS A 86 19.71 -1.87 -3.82
C LYS A 86 19.51 -2.33 -5.26
N SER A 87 18.40 -2.99 -5.56
CA SER A 87 18.11 -3.45 -6.93
C SER A 87 17.91 -2.29 -7.90
N ILE A 88 17.15 -1.27 -7.51
CA ILE A 88 16.92 -0.07 -8.33
C ILE A 88 18.24 0.68 -8.53
N ASN A 89 19.02 0.92 -7.47
CA ASN A 89 20.30 1.59 -7.56
C ASN A 89 21.27 0.87 -8.51
N LYS A 90 21.39 -0.45 -8.36
CA LYS A 90 22.23 -1.27 -9.25
C LYS A 90 21.74 -1.22 -10.70
N LYS A 91 20.43 -1.34 -10.94
CA LYS A 91 19.88 -1.43 -12.31
C LYS A 91 19.98 -0.11 -13.08
N TYR A 92 19.77 1.02 -12.42
CA TYR A 92 19.71 2.33 -13.07
C TYR A 92 20.95 3.20 -12.78
N ASN A 93 22.05 2.59 -12.32
CA ASN A 93 23.29 3.27 -11.98
C ASN A 93 23.07 4.49 -11.04
N ARG A 94 22.17 4.34 -10.07
CA ARG A 94 21.88 5.37 -9.07
C ARG A 94 22.69 5.12 -7.80
N SER A 95 22.94 6.20 -7.07
CA SER A 95 23.54 6.18 -5.74
C SER A 95 22.63 6.88 -4.72
N GLY A 96 22.90 6.68 -3.44
CA GLY A 96 22.11 7.30 -2.36
C GLY A 96 20.78 6.60 -2.06
N SER A 97 19.96 7.28 -1.25
CA SER A 97 18.66 6.75 -0.81
C SER A 97 17.61 6.84 -1.92
N LEU A 98 16.91 5.73 -2.17
CA LEU A 98 15.78 5.72 -3.09
C LEU A 98 14.53 6.34 -2.47
N PHE A 99 14.27 6.04 -1.20
CA PHE A 99 13.10 6.53 -0.48
C PHE A 99 13.45 7.73 0.40
N ARG A 100 12.45 8.55 0.72
CA ARG A 100 12.58 9.59 1.74
C ARG A 100 12.59 8.95 3.13
N ASP A 101 13.67 9.19 3.88
CA ASP A 101 13.84 8.73 5.25
C ASP A 101 13.40 7.27 5.48
N ARG A 102 12.88 6.98 6.67
CA ARG A 102 12.22 5.71 7.01
C ARG A 102 10.78 5.75 6.55
N PHE A 103 10.22 4.58 6.20
CA PHE A 103 8.80 4.46 5.88
C PHE A 103 7.93 5.03 7.00
N LYS A 104 6.91 5.80 6.61
CA LYS A 104 5.88 6.30 7.52
C LYS A 104 4.92 5.16 7.87
N ARG A 105 4.32 5.26 9.05
CA ARG A 105 3.34 4.31 9.56
C ARG A 105 2.33 5.00 10.45
N ILE A 106 1.05 4.73 10.22
CA ILE A 106 -0.08 5.24 11.01
C ILE A 106 -0.88 4.04 11.48
N LYS A 107 -1.11 3.91 12.78
CA LYS A 107 -1.98 2.87 13.36
C LYS A 107 -3.44 3.20 13.02
N VAL A 108 -4.19 2.18 12.62
CA VAL A 108 -5.61 2.28 12.28
C VAL A 108 -6.40 1.59 13.38
N GLU A 109 -7.14 2.37 14.17
CA GLU A 109 -7.87 1.87 15.34
C GLU A 109 -9.36 1.63 15.03
N GLU A 110 -9.96 2.52 14.24
CA GLU A 110 -11.40 2.49 13.96
C GLU A 110 -11.71 1.84 12.61
N GLU A 111 -12.73 0.96 12.58
CA GLU A 111 -13.18 0.30 11.34
C GLU A 111 -13.64 1.31 10.28
N VAL A 112 -14.30 2.40 10.71
CA VAL A 112 -14.73 3.48 9.81
C VAL A 112 -13.51 4.10 9.10
N TYR A 113 -12.40 4.29 9.82
CA TYR A 113 -11.16 4.79 9.23
C TYR A 113 -10.49 3.74 8.33
N LEU A 114 -10.53 2.46 8.73
CA LEU A 114 -10.04 1.34 7.92
C LEU A 114 -10.73 1.30 6.55
N LYS A 115 -12.07 1.36 6.51
CA LYS A 115 -12.86 1.38 5.27
C LYS A 115 -12.50 2.60 4.42
N LYS A 116 -12.44 3.80 5.01
CA LYS A 116 -12.02 5.03 4.30
C LYS A 116 -10.64 4.89 3.67
N LEU A 117 -9.69 4.30 4.41
CA LEU A 117 -8.33 4.10 3.94
C LEU A 117 -8.25 3.07 2.80
N ILE A 118 -9.03 1.99 2.84
CA ILE A 118 -9.10 1.02 1.74
C ILE A 118 -9.57 1.73 0.45
N ILE A 119 -10.62 2.54 0.55
CA ILE A 119 -11.17 3.31 -0.58
C ILE A 119 -10.11 4.29 -1.11
N TYR A 120 -9.49 5.07 -0.21
CA TYR A 120 -8.43 6.03 -0.53
C TYR A 120 -7.24 5.38 -1.27
N ILE A 121 -6.75 4.24 -0.76
CA ILE A 121 -5.63 3.52 -1.38
C ILE A 121 -5.99 3.05 -2.79
N ASN A 122 -7.20 2.54 -3.02
CA ASN A 122 -7.59 2.08 -4.34
C ASN A 122 -7.88 3.23 -5.32
N LEU A 123 -8.35 4.39 -4.84
CA LEU A 123 -8.61 5.58 -5.67
C LEU A 123 -7.37 6.43 -5.97
N ASN A 124 -6.25 6.17 -5.31
CA ASN A 124 -4.99 6.89 -5.48
C ASN A 124 -4.54 7.08 -6.95
N PRO A 125 -4.65 6.09 -7.86
CA PRO A 125 -4.32 6.27 -9.27
C PRO A 125 -5.19 7.31 -9.98
N ILE A 126 -6.46 7.46 -9.57
CA ILE A 126 -7.37 8.48 -10.11
C ILE A 126 -7.03 9.84 -9.50
N TYR A 127 -6.80 9.89 -8.19
CA TYR A 127 -6.45 11.14 -7.49
C TYR A 127 -5.17 11.77 -8.03
N HIS A 128 -4.18 10.95 -8.38
CA HIS A 128 -2.94 11.39 -9.03
C HIS A 128 -3.02 11.40 -10.56
N GLN A 129 -4.22 11.28 -11.13
CA GLN A 129 -4.51 11.44 -12.57
C GLN A 129 -3.72 10.48 -13.48
N PHE A 130 -3.32 9.31 -12.97
CA PHE A 130 -2.69 8.26 -13.78
C PHE A 130 -3.68 7.57 -14.72
N VAL A 131 -4.94 7.45 -14.28
CA VAL A 131 -6.03 6.81 -15.01
C VAL A 131 -7.36 7.51 -14.68
N THR A 132 -8.35 7.38 -15.57
CA THR A 132 -9.73 7.82 -15.30
C THR A 132 -10.61 6.66 -14.79
N SER A 133 -10.19 5.42 -15.00
CA SER A 133 -10.87 4.21 -14.55
C SER A 133 -9.92 3.31 -13.76
N LEU A 134 -10.40 2.76 -12.64
CA LEU A 134 -9.61 1.83 -11.82
C LEU A 134 -9.28 0.53 -12.57
N ASN A 135 -10.07 0.17 -13.59
CA ASN A 135 -9.80 -1.00 -14.42
C ASN A 135 -8.49 -0.86 -15.22
N ASP A 136 -8.02 0.37 -15.45
CA ASP A 136 -6.85 0.65 -16.26
C ASP A 136 -5.55 0.65 -15.44
N TYR A 137 -5.65 0.53 -14.11
CA TYR A 137 -4.49 0.59 -13.21
C TYR A 137 -4.15 -0.76 -12.57
N LYS A 138 -3.20 -1.47 -13.16
CA LYS A 138 -2.76 -2.81 -12.72
C LYS A 138 -1.91 -2.83 -11.43
N HIS A 139 -1.44 -1.68 -10.96
CA HIS A 139 -0.49 -1.59 -9.84
C HIS A 139 -1.15 -1.24 -8.49
N SER A 140 -2.45 -1.48 -8.37
CA SER A 140 -3.20 -1.43 -7.10
C SER A 140 -3.86 -2.76 -6.78
N SER A 141 -4.41 -2.86 -5.58
CA SER A 141 -5.17 -4.02 -5.13
C SER A 141 -6.55 -4.16 -5.78
N TYR A 142 -7.08 -3.10 -6.41
CA TYR A 142 -8.48 -3.05 -6.86
C TYR A 142 -8.87 -4.24 -7.74
N LEU A 143 -8.13 -4.47 -8.84
CA LEU A 143 -8.39 -5.59 -9.75
C LEU A 143 -8.27 -6.95 -9.04
N SER A 144 -7.36 -7.06 -8.07
CA SER A 144 -7.22 -8.28 -7.27
C SER A 144 -8.35 -8.46 -6.28
N LEU A 145 -8.97 -7.40 -5.76
CA LEU A 145 -10.10 -7.49 -4.82
C LEU A 145 -11.40 -7.89 -5.52
N ILE A 146 -11.62 -7.45 -6.77
CA ILE A 146 -12.86 -7.74 -7.51
C ILE A 146 -12.80 -9.00 -8.39
N SER A 147 -11.62 -9.58 -8.60
CA SER A 147 -11.41 -10.77 -9.44
C SER A 147 -11.60 -12.06 -8.65
N GLU A 148 -12.05 -13.12 -9.32
CA GLU A 148 -12.14 -14.48 -8.76
C GLU A 148 -10.78 -15.22 -8.70
N LYS A 149 -9.71 -14.66 -9.27
CA LYS A 149 -8.38 -15.30 -9.28
C LYS A 149 -7.81 -15.42 -7.86
N SER A 150 -6.93 -16.38 -7.61
CA SER A 150 -6.24 -16.45 -6.31
C SER A 150 -5.42 -15.19 -6.02
N THR A 151 -5.36 -14.80 -4.74
CA THR A 151 -4.61 -13.62 -4.29
C THR A 151 -4.00 -13.86 -2.91
N LEU A 152 -2.94 -13.11 -2.59
CA LEU A 152 -2.37 -13.05 -1.23
C LEU A 152 -3.01 -11.96 -0.37
N LEU A 153 -3.92 -11.17 -0.96
CA LEU A 153 -4.71 -10.20 -0.21
C LEU A 153 -5.73 -10.90 0.66
N LYS A 154 -6.10 -10.27 1.78
CA LYS A 154 -7.27 -10.66 2.56
C LYS A 154 -8.56 -10.19 1.90
N ARG A 155 -8.82 -10.67 0.68
CA ARG A 155 -9.98 -10.28 -0.13
C ARG A 155 -11.28 -10.45 0.66
N GLU A 156 -11.51 -11.63 1.21
CA GLU A 156 -12.77 -11.91 1.92
C GLU A 156 -12.99 -10.97 3.10
N GLU A 157 -11.95 -10.70 3.89
CA GLU A 157 -12.04 -9.75 5.01
C GLU A 157 -12.33 -8.32 4.51
N VAL A 158 -11.65 -7.90 3.44
CA VAL A 158 -11.89 -6.58 2.84
C VAL A 158 -13.30 -6.47 2.30
N LEU A 159 -13.79 -7.44 1.52
CA LEU A 159 -15.13 -7.40 0.96
C LEU A 159 -16.21 -7.48 2.05
N PHE A 160 -15.97 -8.26 3.11
CA PHE A 160 -16.84 -8.34 4.26
C PHE A 160 -17.00 -7.00 4.99
N LEU A 161 -15.95 -6.18 5.10
CA LEU A 161 -16.06 -4.82 5.65
C LEU A 161 -17.04 -3.93 4.88
N PHE A 162 -17.29 -4.25 3.60
CA PHE A 162 -18.27 -3.56 2.76
C PHE A 162 -19.52 -4.41 2.54
N GLU A 163 -19.74 -5.45 3.34
CA GLU A 163 -20.79 -6.47 3.21
C GLU A 163 -20.60 -7.40 1.99
N ASN A 164 -20.25 -6.86 0.82
CA ASN A 164 -20.00 -7.63 -0.40
C ASN A 164 -19.18 -6.84 -1.45
N LYS A 165 -18.88 -7.50 -2.57
CA LYS A 165 -18.13 -6.94 -3.72
C LYS A 165 -18.85 -5.75 -4.36
N GLU A 166 -20.16 -5.84 -4.51
CA GLU A 166 -20.99 -4.83 -5.17
C GLU A 166 -20.96 -3.51 -4.39
N ASN A 167 -21.13 -3.59 -3.06
CA ASN A 167 -21.04 -2.45 -2.15
C ASN A 167 -19.63 -1.86 -2.10
N PHE A 168 -18.58 -2.69 -2.12
CA PHE A 168 -17.20 -2.19 -2.23
C PHE A 168 -17.00 -1.35 -3.50
N ILE A 169 -17.48 -1.83 -4.65
CA ILE A 169 -17.43 -1.10 -5.92
C ILE A 169 -18.29 0.18 -5.87
N HIS A 170 -19.46 0.11 -5.23
CA HIS A 170 -20.34 1.26 -5.04
C HIS A 170 -19.65 2.38 -4.23
N HIS A 171 -19.01 2.04 -3.11
CA HIS A 171 -18.27 3.01 -2.30
C HIS A 171 -17.11 3.67 -3.08
N LEU A 172 -16.37 2.92 -3.89
CA LEU A 172 -15.33 3.48 -4.76
C LEU A 172 -15.92 4.44 -5.79
N THR A 173 -17.03 4.07 -6.42
CA THR A 173 -17.71 4.88 -7.43
C THR A 173 -18.26 6.17 -6.84
N TYR A 174 -18.95 6.09 -5.70
CA TYR A 174 -19.49 7.25 -5.01
C TYR A 174 -18.38 8.20 -4.55
N LYS A 175 -17.32 7.68 -3.90
CA LYS A 175 -16.20 8.52 -3.43
C LYS A 175 -15.35 9.10 -4.55
N LYS A 176 -15.30 8.46 -5.72
CA LYS A 176 -14.69 9.03 -6.91
C LYS A 176 -15.41 10.32 -7.36
N LEU A 177 -16.73 10.39 -7.20
CA LEU A 177 -17.53 11.57 -7.57
C LEU A 177 -17.40 12.72 -6.58
N GLU A 178 -17.19 12.41 -5.29
CA GLU A 178 -16.98 13.39 -4.22
C GLU A 178 -15.53 13.87 -4.08
N PHE A 179 -14.66 13.60 -5.06
CA PHE A 179 -13.24 13.91 -4.92
C PHE A 179 -12.99 15.43 -4.82
N ASP A 180 -12.57 15.85 -3.61
CA ASP A 180 -12.00 17.15 -3.30
C ASP A 180 -10.51 16.95 -3.00
N GLU A 181 -9.64 17.72 -3.66
CA GLU A 181 -8.17 17.65 -3.49
C GLU A 181 -7.74 17.77 -2.02
N LYS A 182 -8.52 18.49 -1.19
CA LYS A 182 -8.28 18.59 0.27
C LYS A 182 -8.36 17.26 1.02
N LEU A 183 -9.14 16.29 0.53
CA LEU A 183 -9.24 14.98 1.19
C LEU A 183 -7.98 14.14 1.00
N ALA A 184 -7.20 14.40 -0.06
CA ALA A 184 -5.92 13.73 -0.31
C ALA A 184 -4.81 14.23 0.62
N GLU A 185 -4.87 15.49 1.05
CA GLU A 185 -3.97 16.08 2.04
C GLU A 185 -4.25 15.55 3.46
N LEU A 186 -5.54 15.37 3.80
CA LEU A 186 -5.97 14.95 5.15
C LEU A 186 -5.57 13.52 5.55
N VAL A 187 -5.17 12.68 4.59
CA VAL A 187 -4.78 11.28 4.84
C VAL A 187 -3.25 11.10 4.93
N LEU A 188 -2.43 12.13 4.60
CA LEU A 188 -0.99 11.94 4.38
C LEU A 188 -0.02 13.00 4.94
N GLU A 189 -0.47 14.03 5.66
CA GLU A 189 0.43 14.85 6.47
C GLU A 189 0.79 14.17 7.81
#